data_AF-A0A6L6FA92-F1
#
_entry.id   AF-A0A6L6FA92-F1
#
_cell.length_a   1.000
_cell.length_b   1.000
_cell.length_c   1.000
_cell.angle_alpha   90.00
_cell.angle_beta   90.00
_cell.angle_gamma   90.00
#
_symmetry.space_group_name_H-M   'P 1'
#
loop_
_entity.id
_entity.type
_entity.pdbx_description
1 polymer ?
#
loop_
_entity_poly.entity_id
_entity_poly.type
_entity_poly.pdbx_seq_one_letter_code
_entity_poly.pdbx_strand_id
1 'polypeptide(L)'
;MDKSRQQFEDTIKSLSDPSEFESKLKRANNGLNYADRDVDLMWISWQASRASLEFELPEGFGVHEVWCYTAVSVENELISNGVKIKNE
;
A
#
# COMPACT_ATOMS: atom_id res chain seq x y z
N MET A 1 -0.09 -6.33 -10.12
CA MET A 1 0.34 -4.96 -9.79
C MET A 1 0.13 -4.79 -8.30
N ASP A 2 1.12 -4.29 -7.56
CA ASP A 2 0.98 -4.10 -6.11
C ASP A 2 -0.15 -3.08 -5.85
N LYS A 3 -1.21 -3.51 -5.17
CA LYS A 3 -2.39 -2.67 -4.87
C LYS A 3 -1.98 -1.40 -4.11
N SER A 4 -0.94 -1.48 -3.27
CA SER A 4 -0.39 -0.34 -2.54
C SER A 4 0.20 0.72 -3.47
N ARG A 5 0.88 0.29 -4.55
CA ARG A 5 1.43 1.21 -5.55
C ARG A 5 0.34 1.87 -6.37
N GLN A 6 -0.70 1.12 -6.76
CA GLN A 6 -1.82 1.69 -7.50
C GLN A 6 -2.53 2.79 -6.68
N GLN A 7 -2.77 2.54 -5.38
CA GLN A 7 -3.34 3.52 -4.47
C GLN A 7 -2.49 4.79 -4.35
N PHE A 8 -1.16 4.63 -4.28
CA PHE A 8 -0.24 5.76 -4.28
C PHE A 8 -0.32 6.57 -5.60
N GLU A 9 -0.22 5.90 -6.75
CA GLU A 9 -0.26 6.56 -8.07
C GLU A 9 -1.60 7.29 -8.31
N ASP A 10 -2.72 6.72 -7.86
CA ASP A 10 -4.03 7.37 -7.96
C ASP A 10 -4.15 8.59 -7.03
N THR A 11 -3.47 8.56 -5.87
CA THR A 11 -3.36 9.74 -5.00
C THR A 11 -2.54 10.85 -5.64
N ILE A 12 -1.42 10.52 -6.30
CA ILE A 12 -0.64 11.52 -7.04
C ILE A 12 -1.47 12.16 -8.16
N LYS A 13 -2.27 11.37 -8.88
CA LYS A 13 -3.16 11.88 -9.94
C LYS A 13 -4.25 12.80 -9.39
N SER A 14 -4.86 12.47 -8.25
CA SER A 14 -5.92 13.31 -7.67
C SER A 14 -5.40 14.65 -7.15
N LEU A 15 -4.10 14.75 -6.86
CA LEU A 15 -3.44 15.96 -6.36
C LEU A 15 -2.67 16.75 -7.42
N SER A 16 -2.60 16.26 -8.67
CA SER A 16 -1.79 16.86 -9.73
C SER A 16 -2.63 17.26 -10.95
N ASP A 17 -2.11 18.16 -11.77
CA ASP A 17 -2.71 18.44 -13.07
C ASP A 17 -2.49 17.25 -14.01
N PRO A 18 -3.49 16.84 -14.83
CA PRO A 18 -3.35 15.76 -15.80
C PRO A 18 -2.15 15.90 -16.76
N SER A 19 -1.75 17.13 -17.10
CA SER A 19 -0.58 17.40 -17.94
C SER A 19 0.75 17.00 -17.30
N GLU A 20 0.79 16.85 -15.97
CA GLU A 20 2.00 16.48 -15.23
C GLU A 20 2.14 14.97 -15.02
N PHE A 21 1.08 14.19 -15.24
CA PHE A 21 1.02 12.75 -14.89
C PHE A 21 2.19 11.95 -15.45
N GLU A 22 2.50 12.13 -16.74
CA GLU A 22 3.63 11.44 -17.38
C GLU A 22 4.96 11.76 -16.69
N SER A 23 5.22 13.03 -16.39
CA SER A 23 6.46 13.44 -15.75
C SER A 23 6.58 12.95 -14.31
N LYS A 24 5.49 13.07 -13.53
CA LYS A 24 5.42 12.69 -12.11
C LYS A 24 5.44 11.18 -11.90
N LEU A 25 4.75 10.42 -12.74
CA LEU A 25 4.62 8.97 -12.61
C LEU A 25 5.65 8.20 -13.44
N LYS A 26 6.55 8.90 -14.15
CA LYS A 26 7.65 8.25 -14.86
C LYS A 26 8.51 7.45 -13.89
N ARG A 27 8.60 6.16 -14.13
CA ARG A 27 9.41 5.26 -13.31
C ARG A 27 10.87 5.29 -13.73
N ALA A 28 11.77 5.15 -12.76
CA ALA A 28 13.21 5.02 -12.95
C ALA A 28 13.72 3.69 -12.36
N ASN A 29 15.01 3.39 -12.56
CA ASN A 29 15.69 2.24 -11.97
C ASN A 29 14.91 0.92 -12.11
N ASN A 30 14.55 0.54 -13.34
CA ASN A 30 13.76 -0.66 -13.67
C ASN A 30 12.39 -0.73 -12.97
N GLY A 31 11.79 0.40 -12.65
CA GLY A 31 10.49 0.45 -11.99
C GLY A 31 10.55 0.42 -10.47
N LEU A 32 11.73 0.44 -9.86
CA LEU A 32 11.85 0.45 -8.39
C LEU A 32 11.28 1.74 -7.79
N ASN A 33 11.51 2.88 -8.46
CA ASN A 33 11.29 4.21 -7.90
C ASN A 33 10.76 5.19 -8.99
N TYR A 34 10.51 6.44 -8.62
CA TYR A 34 10.04 7.49 -9.55
C TYR A 34 11.18 8.41 -10.00
N ALA A 35 11.11 8.91 -11.23
CA ALA A 35 12.11 9.83 -11.79
C ALA A 35 11.92 11.26 -11.25
N ASP A 36 10.68 11.64 -10.95
CA ASP A 36 10.38 12.87 -10.23
C ASP A 36 10.81 12.73 -8.77
N ARG A 37 11.66 13.65 -8.30
CA ARG A 37 12.26 13.59 -6.97
C ARG A 37 11.21 13.67 -5.86
N ASP A 38 10.20 14.52 -6.01
CA ASP A 38 9.22 14.75 -4.96
C ASP A 38 8.28 13.56 -4.86
N VAL A 39 7.83 13.02 -6.00
CA VAL A 39 7.06 11.77 -6.04
C VAL A 39 7.87 10.60 -5.48
N ASP A 40 9.17 10.52 -5.75
CA ASP A 40 10.02 9.46 -5.22
C ASP A 40 10.14 9.52 -3.69
N LEU A 41 10.36 10.71 -3.13
CA LEU A 41 10.39 10.93 -1.69
C LEU A 41 9.04 10.63 -1.03
N MET A 42 7.93 10.99 -1.67
CA MET A 42 6.60 10.64 -1.21
C MET A 42 6.37 9.13 -1.21
N TRP A 43 6.83 8.42 -2.25
CA TRP A 43 6.74 6.96 -2.34
C TRP A 43 7.54 6.27 -1.22
N ILE A 44 8.77 6.70 -0.99
CA ILE A 44 9.62 6.17 0.12
C ILE A 44 8.92 6.39 1.46
N SER A 45 8.38 7.60 1.69
CA SER A 45 7.68 7.94 2.94
C SER A 45 6.41 7.11 3.13
N TRP A 46 5.66 6.88 2.04
CA TRP A 46 4.48 6.02 2.03
C TRP A 46 4.81 4.57 2.36
N GLN A 47 5.87 4.02 1.77
CA GLN A 47 6.33 2.67 2.08
C GLN A 47 6.79 2.57 3.54
N ALA A 48 7.51 3.57 4.06
CA ALA A 48 7.98 3.59 5.44
C ALA A 48 6.82 3.65 6.46
N SER A 49 5.81 4.48 6.21
CA SER A 49 4.65 4.59 7.12
C SER A 49 3.87 3.28 7.20
N ARG A 50 3.80 2.51 6.11
CA ARG A 50 3.16 1.19 6.10
C ARG A 50 4.04 0.07 6.62
N ALA A 51 5.36 0.17 6.44
CA ALA A 51 6.30 -0.77 7.05
C ALA A 51 6.25 -0.70 8.59
N SER A 52 5.89 0.45 9.18
CA SER A 52 5.69 0.59 10.63
C SER A 52 4.35 0.07 11.15
N LEU A 53 3.40 -0.23 10.26
CA LEU A 53 2.13 -0.87 10.61
C LEU A 53 2.31 -2.39 10.61
N GLU A 54 3.09 -2.87 11.57
CA GLU A 54 3.09 -4.29 11.94
C GLU A 54 1.90 -4.54 12.87
N PHE A 55 0.91 -5.28 12.37
CA PHE A 55 -0.29 -5.63 13.12
C PHE A 55 -0.19 -7.07 13.61
N GLU A 56 -0.36 -7.28 14.91
CA GLU A 56 -0.53 -8.62 15.49
C GLU A 56 -2.02 -8.94 15.47
N LEU A 57 -2.40 -9.99 14.74
CA LEU A 57 -3.76 -10.51 14.83
C LEU A 57 -3.99 -11.07 16.25
N PRO A 58 -5.16 -10.83 16.87
CA PRO A 58 -5.48 -11.40 18.17
C PRO A 58 -5.34 -12.92 18.17
N GLU A 59 -4.89 -13.49 19.29
CA GLU A 59 -4.84 -14.94 19.46
C GLU A 59 -6.25 -15.54 19.32
N GLY A 60 -6.41 -16.55 18.46
CA GLY A 60 -7.72 -17.13 18.14
C GLY A 60 -8.48 -16.45 16.99
N PHE A 61 -7.86 -15.49 16.28
CA PHE A 61 -8.41 -14.95 15.04
C PHE A 61 -8.63 -16.07 14.00
N GLY A 62 -9.87 -16.24 13.54
CA GLY A 62 -10.28 -17.34 12.63
C GLY A 62 -10.80 -18.62 13.29
N VAL A 63 -10.74 -18.72 14.63
CA VAL A 63 -11.18 -19.91 15.39
C VAL A 63 -12.67 -19.85 15.77
N HIS A 64 -13.29 -18.68 15.63
CA HIS A 64 -14.75 -18.53 15.67
C HIS A 64 -15.23 -18.03 14.32
N GLU A 65 -16.24 -18.70 13.76
CA GLU A 65 -17.10 -18.13 12.73
C GLU A 65 -17.75 -16.87 13.31
N VAL A 66 -17.04 -15.75 13.24
CA VAL A 66 -17.62 -14.44 13.47
C VAL A 66 -18.58 -14.25 12.30
N TRP A 67 -19.88 -14.27 12.61
CA TRP A 67 -21.03 -14.26 11.70
C TRP A 67 -21.11 -13.09 10.70
N CYS A 68 -20.02 -12.37 10.42
CA CYS A 68 -20.02 -11.28 9.46
C CYS A 68 -18.78 -11.15 8.55
N TYR A 69 -17.60 -11.71 8.85
CA TYR A 69 -16.47 -11.76 7.90
C TYR A 69 -15.55 -12.94 8.24
N THR A 70 -15.15 -13.74 7.25
CA THR A 70 -14.13 -14.77 7.50
C THR A 70 -12.83 -14.06 7.88
N ALA A 71 -12.08 -14.59 8.86
CA ALA A 71 -10.79 -14.02 9.26
C ALA A 71 -9.86 -13.77 8.07
N VAL A 72 -9.94 -14.65 7.07
CA VAL A 72 -9.27 -14.54 5.76
C VAL A 72 -9.64 -13.25 5.01
N SER A 73 -10.89 -12.77 5.07
CA SER A 73 -11.28 -11.50 4.43
C SER A 73 -10.62 -10.29 5.08
N VAL A 74 -10.50 -10.29 6.41
CA VAL A 74 -9.86 -9.19 7.14
C VAL A 74 -8.36 -9.19 6.89
N GLU A 75 -7.72 -10.35 6.92
CA GLU A 75 -6.30 -10.51 6.59
C GLU A 75 -5.99 -10.05 5.16
N ASN A 76 -6.78 -10.48 4.18
CA ASN A 76 -6.64 -10.03 2.79
C ASN A 76 -6.83 -8.52 2.64
N GLU A 77 -7.73 -7.91 3.43
CA GLU A 77 -7.94 -6.46 3.39
C GLU A 77 -6.78 -5.70 4.04
N LEU A 78 -6.21 -6.21 5.14
CA LEU A 78 -5.02 -5.63 5.75
C LEU A 78 -3.82 -5.69 4.78
N ILE A 79 -3.60 -6.83 4.14
CA ILE A 79 -2.54 -7.01 3.13
C ILE A 79 -2.81 -6.15 1.89
N SER A 80 -4.05 -6.03 1.43
CA SER A 80 -4.40 -5.19 0.26
C SER A 80 -4.10 -3.71 0.51
N ASN A 81 -4.16 -3.29 1.77
CA ASN A 81 -3.77 -1.97 2.24
C ASN A 81 -2.28 -1.92 2.66
N GLY A 82 -1.48 -2.94 2.39
CA GLY A 82 -0.05 -2.94 2.67
C GLY A 82 0.32 -2.94 4.16
N VAL A 83 -0.58 -3.40 5.02
CA VAL A 83 -0.29 -3.68 6.44
C VAL A 83 0.46 -5.02 6.51
N LYS A 84 1.53 -5.09 7.29
CA LYS A 84 2.26 -6.33 7.53
C LYS A 84 1.66 -7.03 8.75
N ILE A 85 1.38 -8.31 8.64
CA ILE A 85 0.89 -9.11 9.76
C ILE A 85 2.08 -9.85 10.37
N LYS A 86 2.30 -9.64 11.67
CA LYS A 86 3.31 -10.40 12.41
C LYS A 86 2.79 -11.82 12.58
N ASN A 87 3.53 -12.80 12.02
CA ASN A 87 3.38 -14.27 12.07
C ASN A 87 3.36 -14.97 10.69
N GLU A 88 3.55 -14.23 9.60
CA GLU A 88 4.13 -14.74 8.34
C GLU A 88 5.62 -14.34 8.22
#